data_AF-A0A7W0XQK7-F1
#
_entry.id   AF-A0A7W0XQK7-F1
#
_cell.length_a   1.000
_cell.length_b   1.000
_cell.length_c   1.000
_cell.angle_alpha   90.00
_cell.angle_beta   90.00
_cell.angle_gamma   90.00
#
_symmetry.space_group_name_H-M   'P 1'
#
loop_
_entity.id
_entity.type
_entity.pdbx_description
1 polymer ?
#
loop_
_entity_poly.entity_id
_entity_poly.type
_entity_poly.pdbx_seq_one_letter_code
_entity_poly.pdbx_strand_id
1 'polypeptide(L)' 'MKDKDEMGRRDFLRAVGGASTAAVATAAIALAPGEAEAYDPGQEEMRARYNPDSPDVQAFYRTNGYETLKT' A
#
# COMPACT_ATOMS: atom_id res chain seq x y z
N MET A 1 -5.67 -23.80 49.88
CA MET A 1 -4.33 -23.52 49.30
C MET A 1 -4.48 -22.26 48.47
N LYS A 2 -3.52 -21.33 48.53
CA LYS A 2 -3.57 -20.04 47.81
C LYS A 2 -3.43 -20.31 46.31
N ASP A 3 -4.41 -19.88 45.52
CA ASP A 3 -4.32 -19.85 44.06
C ASP A 3 -3.19 -18.89 43.67
N LYS A 4 -2.05 -19.50 43.35
CA LYS A 4 -0.90 -18.85 42.73
C LYS A 4 -1.07 -18.98 41.22
N ASP A 5 -0.90 -17.87 40.53
CA ASP A 5 -0.54 -17.80 39.12
C ASP A 5 -1.57 -18.23 38.06
N GLU A 6 -2.70 -17.53 37.98
CA GLU A 6 -3.32 -17.33 36.67
C GLU A 6 -3.43 -15.84 36.37
N MET A 7 -2.34 -15.26 35.86
CA MET A 7 -2.44 -13.99 35.14
C MET A 7 -3.38 -14.21 33.96
N GLY A 8 -4.58 -13.62 34.02
CA GLY A 8 -5.59 -13.78 32.99
C GLY A 8 -5.08 -13.28 31.65
N ARG A 9 -5.57 -13.87 30.54
CA ARG A 9 -5.19 -13.48 29.16
C ARG A 9 -5.26 -11.97 28.93
N ARG A 10 -6.23 -11.29 29.56
CA ARG A 10 -6.40 -9.83 29.50
C ARG A 10 -5.24 -9.08 30.19
N ASP A 11 -4.81 -9.54 31.35
CA ASP A 11 -3.72 -8.91 32.11
C ASP A 11 -2.38 -9.13 31.41
N PHE A 12 -2.18 -10.32 30.84
CA PHE A 12 -1.05 -10.60 29.97
C PHE A 12 -1.01 -9.68 28.74
N LEU A 13 -2.12 -9.58 27.99
CA LEU A 13 -2.19 -8.70 26.82
C LEU A 13 -2.05 -7.22 27.19
N ARG A 14 -2.50 -6.80 28.38
CA ARG A 14 -2.31 -5.43 28.86
C ARG A 14 -0.87 -5.14 29.22
N ALA A 15 -0.17 -6.08 29.86
CA ALA A 15 1.25 -5.93 30.19
C ALA A 15 2.13 -5.93 28.93
N VAL A 16 1.91 -6.88 28.02
CA VAL A 16 2.66 -7.00 26.77
C VAL A 16 2.31 -5.86 25.80
N GLY A 17 1.02 -5.54 25.64
CA GLY A 17 0.52 -4.43 24.83
C GLY A 17 0.98 -3.07 25.32
N GLY A 18 0.98 -2.85 26.64
CA GLY A 18 1.49 -1.63 27.26
C GLY A 18 2.99 -1.43 26.99
N ALA A 19 3.80 -2.48 27.13
CA ALA A 19 5.23 -2.44 26.82
C ALA A 19 5.53 -2.24 25.33
N SER A 20 4.71 -2.83 24.44
CA SER A 20 4.88 -2.70 22.99
C SER A 20 4.46 -1.32 22.46
N THR A 21 3.47 -0.64 23.06
CA THR A 21 3.15 0.75 22.67
C THR A 21 4.30 1.73 22.93
N ALA A 22 5.05 1.56 24.03
CA ALA A 22 6.20 2.41 24.33
C ALA A 22 7.38 2.19 23.36
N ALA A 23 7.65 0.93 22.99
CA ALA A 23 8.70 0.59 22.02
C ALA A 23 8.33 0.99 20.58
N VAL A 24 7.04 0.92 20.21
CA VAL A 24 6.56 1.38 18.91
C VAL A 24 6.58 2.92 18.83
N ALA A 25 6.27 3.62 19.93
CA ALA A 25 6.35 5.09 19.96
C ALA A 25 7.79 5.60 19.78
N THR A 26 8.79 4.93 20.37
CA THR A 26 10.21 5.29 20.15
C THR A 26 10.70 4.93 18.74
N ALA A 27 10.21 3.83 18.16
CA ALA A 27 10.50 3.47 16.76
C ALA A 27 9.79 4.41 15.75
N ALA A 28 8.60 4.92 16.07
CA ALA A 28 7.86 5.85 15.23
C ALA A 28 8.55 7.22 15.10
N ILE A 29 9.30 7.64 16.13
CA ILE A 29 10.13 8.87 16.07
C ILE A 29 11.27 8.71 15.03
N ALA A 30 11.79 7.49 14.84
CA ALA A 30 12.79 7.19 13.82
C ALA A 30 12.19 7.04 12.41
N LEU A 31 10.85 6.96 12.29
CA LEU A 31 10.10 6.96 11.03
C LEU A 31 9.41 8.31 10.79
N ALA A 32 9.90 9.41 11.39
CA ALA A 32 9.46 10.73 10.99
C ALA A 32 9.66 10.85 9.47
N PRO A 33 8.58 10.90 8.66
CA PRO A 33 8.75 11.03 7.23
C PRO A 33 9.47 12.35 7.01
N GLY A 34 10.64 12.28 6.37
CA GLY A 34 11.34 13.47 5.90
C GLY A 34 10.46 14.26 4.93
N GLU A 35 10.93 15.44 4.55
CA GLU A 35 10.27 16.21 3.51
C GLU A 35 10.15 15.36 2.24
N ALA A 36 8.95 15.26 1.69
CA ALA A 36 8.70 14.40 0.54
C ALA A 36 9.35 15.03 -0.70
N GLU A 37 10.46 14.45 -1.15
CA GLU A 37 11.11 14.84 -2.40
C GLU A 37 10.18 14.55 -3.57
N ALA A 38 9.76 15.60 -4.28
CA ALA A 38 8.95 15.47 -5.47
C ALA A 38 9.84 14.97 -6.62
N TYR A 39 9.70 13.68 -6.94
CA TYR A 39 10.30 13.10 -8.12
C TYR A 39 9.65 13.68 -9.38
N ASP A 40 10.45 14.22 -10.30
CA ASP A 40 10.00 14.62 -11.64
C ASP A 40 10.16 13.43 -12.60
N PRO A 41 9.06 12.74 -12.98
CA PRO A 41 9.09 11.56 -13.83
C PRO A 41 9.49 11.88 -15.29
N GLY A 42 9.52 13.16 -15.68
CA GLY A 42 9.85 13.56 -17.05
C GLY A 42 8.84 13.06 -18.09
N GLN A 43 9.11 13.38 -19.36
CA GLN A 43 8.13 13.17 -20.44
C GLN A 43 7.96 11.69 -20.81
N GLU A 44 9.00 10.87 -20.69
CA GLU A 44 8.92 9.46 -21.05
C GLU A 44 8.08 8.65 -20.07
N GLU A 45 8.18 8.90 -18.77
CA GLU A 45 7.38 8.17 -17.79
C GLU A 45 5.93 8.69 -17.75
N MET A 46 5.74 9.97 -18.07
CA MET A 46 4.42 10.60 -18.23
C MET A 46 3.72 10.24 -19.55
N ARG A 47 4.41 9.54 -20.47
CA ARG A 47 3.83 9.23 -21.79
C ARG A 47 2.61 8.32 -21.64
N ALA A 48 1.66 8.49 -22.55
CA ALA A 48 0.49 7.61 -22.61
C ALA A 48 0.95 6.15 -22.79
N ARG A 49 0.60 5.31 -21.81
CA ARG A 49 0.89 3.86 -21.88
C ARG A 49 0.04 3.16 -22.94
N TYR A 50 -1.14 3.72 -23.21
CA TYR A 50 -2.05 3.23 -24.23
C TYR A 50 -1.77 3.92 -25.57
N ASN A 51 -1.57 3.12 -26.61
CA ASN A 51 -1.42 3.60 -27.99
C ASN A 51 -2.55 3.00 -28.86
N PRO A 52 -3.61 3.78 -29.19
CA PRO A 52 -4.71 3.31 -30.03
C PRO A 52 -4.27 2.97 -31.47
N ASP A 53 -3.13 3.51 -31.92
CA ASP A 53 -2.61 3.31 -33.26
C ASP A 53 -1.70 2.07 -33.37
N SER A 54 -1.45 1.37 -32.26
CA SER A 54 -0.66 0.12 -32.29
C SER A 54 -1.39 -0.98 -33.07
N PRO A 55 -0.72 -1.73 -33.97
CA PRO A 55 -1.35 -2.78 -34.78
C PRO A 55 -2.08 -3.85 -33.94
N ASP A 56 -1.49 -4.23 -32.82
CA ASP A 56 -2.00 -5.19 -31.85
C ASP A 56 -3.27 -4.69 -31.14
N VAL A 57 -3.30 -3.40 -30.76
CA VAL A 57 -4.49 -2.76 -30.19
C VAL A 57 -5.61 -2.72 -31.22
N GLN A 58 -5.33 -2.26 -32.44
CA GLN A 58 -6.34 -2.22 -33.51
C GLN A 58 -6.87 -3.61 -33.88
N ALA A 59 -5.99 -4.61 -33.93
CA ALA A 59 -6.38 -5.99 -34.21
C ALA A 59 -7.33 -6.54 -33.14
N PHE A 60 -7.06 -6.28 -31.86
CA PHE A 60 -7.93 -6.68 -30.75
C PHE A 60 -9.33 -6.07 -30.87
N TYR A 61 -9.45 -4.77 -31.14
CA TYR A 61 -10.76 -4.11 -31.27
C TYR A 61 -11.53 -4.58 -32.50
N ARG A 62 -10.84 -4.84 -33.61
CA ARG A 62 -11.44 -5.38 -34.85
C ARG A 62 -11.99 -6.78 -34.67
N THR A 63 -11.21 -7.71 -34.09
CA THR A 63 -11.67 -9.10 -33.94
C THR A 63 -12.84 -9.26 -32.98
N ASN A 64 -12.99 -8.32 -32.04
CA ASN A 64 -14.11 -8.31 -31.09
C ASN A 64 -15.29 -7.42 -31.52
N GLY A 65 -15.21 -6.73 -32.67
CA GLY A 65 -16.29 -5.87 -33.17
C GLY A 65 -16.51 -4.57 -32.39
N TYR A 66 -15.51 -4.12 -31.62
CA TYR A 66 -15.57 -2.90 -30.83
C TYR A 66 -15.15 -1.64 -31.61
N GLU A 67 -14.95 -1.72 -32.92
CA GLU A 67 -14.51 -0.62 -33.78
C GLU A 67 -15.46 0.60 -33.75
N THR A 68 -16.70 0.37 -33.37
CA THR A 68 -17.76 1.39 -33.34
C THR A 68 -18.12 1.83 -31.92
N LEU A 69 -17.35 1.39 -30.90
CA LEU A 69 -17.59 1.79 -29.52
C LEU A 69 -17.32 3.30 -29.39
N LYS A 70 -18.39 4.08 -29.33
CA LYS A 70 -18.29 5.52 -29.08
C LYS A 70 -18.06 5.73 -27.58
N THR A 71 -16.91 6.30 -27.24
CA THR A 71 -16.65 6.95 -25.96
C THR A 71 -17.23 8.36 -25.92
#